data_AF-A0A609LW97-F1
#
_entry.id   AF-A0A609LW97-F1
#
_cell.length_a   1.000
_cell.length_b   1.000
_cell.length_c   1.000
_cell.angle_alpha   90.00
_cell.angle_beta   90.00
_cell.angle_gamma   90.00
#
_symmetry.space_group_name_H-M   'P 1'
#
loop_
_entity.id
_entity.type
_entity.pdbx_description
1 polymer ?
#
loop_
_entity_poly.entity_id
_entity_poly.type
_entity_poly.pdbx_seq_one_letter_code
_entity_poly.pdbx_strand_id
1 'polypeptide(L)'
;MYRLLLLNFVDSFIDNCILSCVDEPAYGGIVQCELLFGLAAHSGIYVGNGDIVHLDGDGTVIKSKAKGFLDRLDGWNSAISVYTDCMDLTPQGCARAAERAKAAVGQRYPYSLLDFNCHRFTARCVTGNSCPDIWLARHLDSFQKGDRWRVWQR
;
A
#
# COMPACT_ATOMS: atom_id res chain seq x y z
N MET A 1 27.31 -7.95 -4.93
CA MET A 1 26.05 -8.43 -5.55
C MET A 1 24.76 -7.84 -4.96
N TYR A 2 24.80 -6.85 -4.06
CA TYR A 2 23.58 -6.24 -3.48
C TYR A 2 23.08 -4.96 -4.19
N ARG A 3 23.79 -4.49 -5.23
CA ARG A 3 23.52 -3.20 -5.89
C ARG A 3 22.48 -3.26 -7.03
N LEU A 4 21.98 -4.45 -7.37
CA LEU A 4 21.04 -4.65 -8.48
C LEU A 4 19.55 -4.76 -8.04
N LEU A 5 19.27 -5.00 -6.76
CA LEU A 5 17.92 -5.32 -6.28
C LEU A 5 17.09 -4.10 -5.86
N LEU A 6 17.75 -3.00 -5.47
CA LEU A 6 17.07 -1.73 -5.14
C LEU A 6 16.55 -1.00 -6.38
N LEU A 7 17.21 -1.18 -7.54
CA LEU A 7 16.82 -0.54 -8.79
C LEU A 7 15.51 -1.12 -9.35
N ASN A 8 15.33 -2.45 -9.34
CA ASN A 8 14.14 -3.09 -9.93
C ASN A 8 12.79 -2.66 -9.32
N PHE A 9 12.75 -2.31 -8.03
CA PHE A 9 11.51 -1.83 -7.40
C PHE A 9 11.17 -0.41 -7.86
N VAL A 10 12.16 0.48 -7.82
CA VAL A 10 12.05 1.87 -8.30
C VAL A 10 11.74 1.89 -9.81
N ASP A 11 12.42 1.06 -10.60
CA ASP A 11 12.22 0.95 -12.05
C ASP A 11 10.80 0.44 -12.37
N SER A 12 10.28 -0.54 -11.63
CA SER A 12 8.89 -1.02 -11.80
C SER A 12 7.84 0.05 -11.47
N PHE A 13 8.10 0.91 -10.48
CA PHE A 13 7.20 2.02 -10.13
C PHE A 13 7.30 3.19 -11.12
N ILE A 14 8.48 3.48 -11.68
CA ILE A 14 8.71 4.53 -12.70
C ILE A 14 8.14 4.10 -14.07
N ASP A 15 8.34 2.86 -14.50
CA ASP A 15 7.83 2.35 -15.78
C ASP A 15 6.30 2.42 -15.88
N ASN A 16 5.60 2.31 -14.73
CA ASN A 16 4.15 2.44 -14.65
C ASN A 16 3.62 3.87 -14.75
N CYS A 17 4.47 4.90 -14.65
CA CYS A 17 4.06 6.29 -14.81
C CYS A 17 3.75 6.66 -16.28
N ILE A 18 4.25 5.90 -17.26
CA ILE A 18 4.27 6.37 -18.66
C ILE A 18 3.13 5.80 -19.53
N LEU A 19 2.45 4.69 -19.20
CA LEU A 19 1.58 4.04 -20.21
C LEU A 19 0.21 3.48 -19.83
N SER A 20 -0.25 3.38 -18.57
CA SER A 20 -1.61 2.86 -18.30
C SER A 20 -1.98 2.94 -16.81
N CYS A 21 -2.71 3.99 -16.43
CA CYS A 21 -3.28 4.14 -15.10
C CYS A 21 -4.67 3.49 -15.00
N VAL A 22 -5.22 3.46 -13.78
CA VAL A 22 -6.61 3.06 -13.51
C VAL A 22 -7.34 4.17 -12.75
N ASP A 23 -8.65 4.30 -12.96
CA ASP A 23 -9.47 5.36 -12.35
C ASP A 23 -9.69 5.15 -10.85
N GLU A 24 -9.73 3.89 -10.39
CA GLU A 24 -9.96 3.58 -8.99
C GLU A 24 -9.48 2.18 -8.61
N PRO A 25 -8.88 1.95 -7.41
CA PRO A 25 -8.56 0.62 -6.93
C PRO A 25 -9.82 -0.21 -6.68
N ALA A 26 -9.71 -1.53 -6.75
CA ALA A 26 -10.80 -2.42 -6.36
C ALA A 26 -11.02 -2.38 -4.85
N TYR A 27 -12.27 -2.52 -4.41
CA TYR A 27 -12.61 -2.62 -2.99
C TYR A 27 -11.84 -3.78 -2.31
N GLY A 28 -11.08 -3.45 -1.27
CA GLY A 28 -10.19 -4.38 -0.58
C GLY A 28 -8.90 -4.67 -1.31
N GLY A 29 -8.55 -3.89 -2.33
CA GLY A 29 -7.27 -3.92 -3.00
C GLY A 29 -6.16 -3.34 -2.13
N ILE A 30 -4.96 -3.88 -2.31
CA ILE A 30 -3.75 -3.33 -1.69
C ILE A 30 -3.38 -2.06 -2.44
N VAL A 31 -3.10 -0.99 -1.70
CA VAL A 31 -2.56 0.25 -2.25
C VAL A 31 -1.21 0.56 -1.64
N GLN A 32 -0.31 1.14 -2.43
CA GLN A 32 1.04 1.50 -2.02
C GLN A 32 1.45 2.88 -2.55
N CYS A 33 2.34 3.57 -1.85
CA CYS A 33 3.05 4.73 -2.37
C CYS A 33 4.52 4.70 -1.92
N GLU A 34 5.39 5.31 -2.72
CA GLU A 34 6.80 5.47 -2.38
C GLU A 34 7.01 6.66 -1.44
N LEU A 35 7.93 6.52 -0.49
CA LEU A 35 8.39 7.58 0.39
C LEU A 35 9.89 7.83 0.15
N LEU A 36 10.36 9.03 0.46
CA LEU A 36 11.81 9.37 0.49
C LEU A 36 12.55 8.96 -0.81
N PHE A 37 12.04 9.34 -1.98
CA PHE A 37 12.61 8.97 -3.28
C PHE A 37 12.80 7.45 -3.50
N GLY A 38 11.84 6.65 -3.02
CA GLY A 38 11.84 5.18 -3.18
C GLY A 38 12.65 4.43 -2.11
N LEU A 39 13.20 5.13 -1.11
CA LEU A 39 13.94 4.49 0.00
C LEU A 39 13.01 3.85 1.05
N ALA A 40 11.74 4.25 1.07
CA ALA A 40 10.72 3.66 1.90
C ALA A 40 9.40 3.56 1.12
N ALA A 41 8.44 2.82 1.65
CA ALA A 41 7.11 2.73 1.08
C ALA A 41 6.06 2.75 2.18
N HIS A 42 4.85 3.10 1.81
CA HIS A 42 3.68 3.02 2.65
C HIS A 42 2.61 2.18 1.99
N SER A 43 1.82 1.46 2.78
CA SER A 43 0.77 0.59 2.25
C SER A 43 -0.51 0.67 3.06
N GLY A 44 -1.61 0.32 2.42
CA GLY A 44 -2.92 0.22 3.03
C GLY A 44 -3.89 -0.61 2.21
N ILE A 45 -5.15 -0.58 2.63
CA ILE A 45 -6.26 -1.25 1.95
C ILE A 45 -7.24 -0.18 1.46
N TYR A 46 -7.56 -0.22 0.17
CA TYR A 46 -8.60 0.62 -0.40
C TYR A 46 -9.99 0.13 0.05
N VAL A 47 -10.83 1.05 0.54
CA VAL A 47 -12.13 0.72 1.17
C VAL A 47 -13.32 1.43 0.54
N GLY A 48 -13.18 1.90 -0.70
CA GLY A 48 -14.25 2.52 -1.48
C GLY A 48 -14.30 4.03 -1.35
N ASN A 49 -14.91 4.70 -2.33
CA ASN A 49 -15.14 6.15 -2.34
C ASN A 49 -13.88 7.00 -2.13
N GLY A 50 -12.74 6.56 -2.67
CA GLY A 50 -11.47 7.24 -2.49
C GLY A 50 -10.82 7.08 -1.09
N ASP A 51 -11.41 6.29 -0.18
CA ASP A 51 -10.88 6.06 1.15
C ASP A 51 -9.87 4.90 1.19
N ILE A 52 -8.79 5.10 1.92
CA ILE A 52 -7.77 4.09 2.25
C ILE A 52 -7.72 3.93 3.76
N VAL A 53 -7.70 2.68 4.24
CA VAL A 53 -7.38 2.37 5.64
C VAL A 53 -5.96 1.87 5.74
N HIS A 54 -5.20 2.44 6.67
CA HIS A 54 -3.79 2.13 6.87
C HIS A 54 -3.38 2.35 8.33
N LEU A 55 -2.27 1.73 8.71
CA LEU A 55 -1.64 1.95 10.02
C LEU A 55 -0.67 3.13 9.91
N ASP A 56 -0.94 4.17 10.68
CA ASP A 56 -0.07 5.35 10.77
C ASP A 56 1.18 5.08 11.63
N GLY A 57 2.21 5.91 11.50
CA GLY A 57 3.49 5.78 12.18
C GLY A 57 3.40 6.03 13.69
N ASP A 58 2.30 6.61 14.18
CA ASP A 58 1.97 6.70 15.60
C ASP A 58 1.33 5.40 16.15
N GLY A 59 1.12 4.41 15.28
CA GLY A 59 0.49 3.13 15.59
C GLY A 59 -1.04 3.13 15.55
N THR A 60 -1.69 4.21 15.13
CA THR A 60 -3.15 4.26 15.00
C THR A 60 -3.59 3.81 13.60
N VAL A 61 -4.60 2.95 13.52
CA VAL A 61 -5.25 2.63 12.25
C VAL A 61 -6.22 3.75 11.89
N ILE A 62 -5.95 4.45 10.79
CA ILE A 62 -6.72 5.59 10.34
C ILE A 62 -7.33 5.33 8.97
N LYS A 63 -8.35 6.13 8.64
CA LYS A 63 -8.96 6.18 7.32
C LYS A 63 -8.70 7.57 6.72
N SER A 64 -8.13 7.61 5.52
CA SER A 64 -7.83 8.87 4.83
C SER A 64 -8.15 8.78 3.35
N LYS A 65 -8.41 9.92 2.72
CA LYS A 65 -8.39 10.03 1.25
C LYS A 65 -6.99 9.79 0.71
N ALA A 66 -6.89 9.53 -0.59
CA ALA A 66 -5.61 9.38 -1.28
C ALA A 66 -4.65 10.57 -1.08
N LYS A 67 -5.16 11.81 -1.04
CA LYS A 67 -4.35 13.00 -0.70
C LYS A 67 -3.72 12.86 0.69
N GLY A 68 -4.49 12.51 1.71
CA GLY A 68 -3.97 12.31 3.08
C GLY A 68 -3.07 11.07 3.21
N PHE A 69 -3.27 10.05 2.37
CA PHE A 69 -2.38 8.89 2.32
C PHE A 69 -0.98 9.25 1.78
N LEU A 70 -0.90 10.25 0.89
CA LEU A 70 0.37 10.76 0.35
C LEU A 70 0.97 11.89 1.20
N ASP A 71 0.14 12.65 1.91
CA ASP A 71 0.55 13.74 2.80
C ASP A 71 1.15 13.17 4.10
N ARG A 72 2.39 12.68 3.99
CA ARG A 72 3.16 12.02 5.04
C ARG A 72 4.41 12.85 5.34
N LEU A 73 5.08 12.52 6.45
CA LEU A 73 6.32 13.20 6.86
C LEU A 73 6.14 14.72 6.94
N ASP A 74 5.03 15.19 7.51
CA ASP A 74 4.69 16.62 7.61
C ASP A 74 4.74 17.37 6.28
N GLY A 75 4.35 16.70 5.18
CA GLY A 75 4.34 17.27 3.83
C GLY A 75 5.68 17.22 3.11
N TRP A 76 6.74 16.69 3.73
CA TRP A 76 8.04 16.46 3.09
C TRP A 76 8.10 15.18 2.25
N ASN A 77 6.99 14.45 2.16
CA ASN A 77 6.93 13.24 1.36
C ASN A 77 6.98 13.55 -0.14
N SER A 78 7.91 12.91 -0.84
CA SER A 78 8.07 12.99 -2.29
C SER A 78 7.08 12.12 -3.07
N ALA A 79 6.13 11.45 -2.41
CA ALA A 79 5.19 10.54 -3.04
C ALA A 79 4.25 11.29 -3.99
N ILE A 80 4.35 10.99 -5.29
CA ILE A 80 3.51 11.63 -6.31
C ILE A 80 2.31 10.74 -6.67
N SER A 81 2.36 9.44 -6.41
CA SER A 81 1.37 8.48 -6.89
C SER A 81 0.99 7.41 -5.85
N VAL A 82 -0.27 7.01 -5.88
CA VAL A 82 -0.75 5.77 -5.23
C VAL A 82 -0.86 4.71 -6.30
N TYR A 83 -0.43 3.50 -5.98
CA TYR A 83 -0.40 2.35 -6.86
C TYR A 83 -1.33 1.27 -6.32
N THR A 84 -1.96 0.51 -7.21
CA THR A 84 -2.84 -0.62 -6.87
C THR A 84 -2.48 -1.83 -7.72
N ASP A 85 -2.72 -3.02 -7.17
CA ASP A 85 -2.56 -4.28 -7.89
C ASP A 85 -3.63 -4.40 -9.00
N CYS A 86 -3.21 -4.78 -10.20
CA CYS A 86 -4.05 -4.92 -11.38
C CYS A 86 -3.68 -6.18 -12.18
N MET A 87 -4.70 -6.85 -12.74
CA MET A 87 -4.56 -7.80 -13.85
C MET A 87 -4.90 -7.04 -15.13
N ASP A 88 -3.92 -6.82 -15.99
CA ASP A 88 -4.04 -5.86 -17.09
C ASP A 88 -4.56 -4.52 -16.54
N LEU A 89 -5.61 -3.92 -17.11
CA LEU A 89 -6.21 -2.67 -16.61
C LEU A 89 -7.28 -2.90 -15.52
N THR A 90 -7.44 -4.13 -15.01
CA THR A 90 -8.48 -4.47 -14.03
C THR A 90 -7.90 -4.50 -12.62
N PRO A 91 -8.25 -3.55 -11.73
CA PRO A 91 -7.82 -3.55 -10.33
C PRO A 91 -8.27 -4.81 -9.59
N GLN A 92 -7.41 -5.34 -8.72
CA GLN A 92 -7.67 -6.56 -7.96
C GLN A 92 -7.93 -6.26 -6.49
N GLY A 93 -8.93 -6.95 -5.91
CA GLY A 93 -9.39 -6.68 -4.55
C GLY A 93 -9.87 -7.91 -3.78
N CYS A 94 -10.17 -7.72 -2.50
CA CYS A 94 -10.77 -8.73 -1.64
C CYS A 94 -11.70 -8.06 -0.63
N ALA A 95 -13.02 -8.25 -0.76
CA ALA A 95 -14.00 -7.61 0.14
C ALA A 95 -13.71 -7.89 1.62
N ARG A 96 -13.33 -9.12 1.98
CA ARG A 96 -12.94 -9.50 3.35
C ARG A 96 -11.76 -8.69 3.89
N ALA A 97 -10.83 -8.27 3.02
CA ALA A 97 -9.71 -7.44 3.41
C ALA A 97 -10.16 -6.02 3.76
N ALA A 98 -11.05 -5.42 2.96
CA ALA A 98 -11.64 -4.13 3.29
C ALA A 98 -12.49 -4.19 4.56
N GLU A 99 -13.25 -5.27 4.79
CA GLU A 99 -14.03 -5.43 6.02
C GLU A 99 -13.14 -5.50 7.26
N ARG A 100 -12.05 -6.29 7.21
CA ARG A 100 -11.06 -6.35 8.30
C ARG A 100 -10.39 -5.00 8.53
N ALA A 101 -10.02 -4.30 7.45
CA ALA A 101 -9.41 -2.98 7.54
C ALA A 101 -10.38 -1.98 8.20
N LYS A 102 -11.63 -1.90 7.72
CA LYS A 102 -12.68 -1.04 8.30
C LYS A 102 -12.91 -1.34 9.78
N ALA A 103 -12.97 -2.61 10.17
CA ALA A 103 -13.15 -3.02 11.56
C ALA A 103 -11.95 -2.63 12.47
N ALA A 104 -10.77 -2.42 11.88
CA ALA A 104 -9.57 -2.02 12.61
C ALA A 104 -9.46 -0.51 12.81
N VAL A 105 -10.25 0.33 12.13
CA VAL A 105 -10.18 1.80 12.25
C VAL A 105 -10.34 2.24 13.71
N GLY A 106 -9.44 3.10 14.17
CA GLY A 106 -9.38 3.61 15.55
C GLY A 106 -8.62 2.71 16.52
N GLN A 107 -8.26 1.48 16.13
CA GLN A 107 -7.41 0.62 16.96
C GLN A 107 -5.96 1.11 16.95
N ARG A 108 -5.23 0.84 18.04
CA ARG A 108 -3.80 1.12 18.16
C ARG A 108 -2.98 -0.15 18.23
N TYR A 109 -1.82 -0.11 17.61
CA TYR A 109 -0.83 -1.18 17.56
C TYR A 109 0.54 -0.65 17.99
N PRO A 110 1.40 -1.50 18.58
CA PRO A 110 2.77 -1.12 18.93
C PRO A 110 3.60 -0.98 17.65
N TYR A 111 3.58 0.20 17.03
CA TYR A 111 4.23 0.43 15.75
C TYR A 111 5.75 0.22 15.84
N SER A 112 6.29 -0.54 14.90
CA SER A 112 7.73 -0.73 14.74
C SER A 112 8.06 -1.04 13.30
N LEU A 113 9.05 -0.34 12.73
CA LEU A 113 9.45 -0.48 11.33
C LEU A 113 9.87 -1.91 10.95
N LEU A 114 10.41 -2.68 11.90
CA LEU A 114 10.88 -4.06 11.68
C LEU A 114 9.98 -5.12 12.32
N ASP A 115 8.88 -4.69 12.94
CA ASP A 115 7.91 -5.59 13.55
C ASP A 115 6.49 -5.24 13.06
N PHE A 116 5.65 -4.60 13.86
CA PHE A 116 4.29 -4.26 13.44
C PHE A 116 4.22 -2.90 12.72
N ASN A 117 4.46 -2.89 11.40
CA ASN A 117 4.37 -1.70 10.56
C ASN A 117 3.14 -1.72 9.61
N CYS A 118 3.04 -0.72 8.74
CA CYS A 118 1.95 -0.60 7.77
C CYS A 118 1.83 -1.79 6.80
N HIS A 119 2.95 -2.38 6.37
CA HIS A 119 2.95 -3.55 5.49
C HIS A 119 2.41 -4.78 6.21
N ARG A 120 2.82 -5.01 7.46
CA ARG A 120 2.29 -6.11 8.26
C ARG A 120 0.80 -5.96 8.54
N PHE A 121 0.34 -4.74 8.85
CA PHE A 121 -1.08 -4.45 8.99
C PHE A 121 -1.86 -4.76 7.70
N THR A 122 -1.35 -4.30 6.55
CA THR A 122 -1.95 -4.58 5.23
C THR A 122 -2.03 -6.08 4.97
N ALA A 123 -0.95 -6.84 5.20
CA ALA A 123 -0.93 -8.29 5.04
C ALA A 123 -1.91 -9.00 5.97
N ARG A 124 -2.02 -8.57 7.24
CA ARG A 124 -3.03 -9.08 8.17
C ARG A 124 -4.45 -8.80 7.67
N CYS A 125 -4.68 -7.63 7.07
CA CYS A 125 -5.96 -7.35 6.44
C CYS A 125 -6.21 -8.27 5.24
N VAL A 126 -5.21 -8.60 4.42
CA VAL A 126 -5.41 -9.50 3.26
C VAL A 126 -5.64 -10.95 3.68
N THR A 127 -4.85 -11.47 4.62
CA THR A 127 -4.83 -12.88 4.98
C THR A 127 -5.79 -13.23 6.12
N GLY A 128 -6.04 -12.29 7.03
CA GLY A 128 -6.68 -12.55 8.32
C GLY A 128 -5.75 -13.12 9.40
N ASN A 129 -4.44 -13.22 9.15
CA ASN A 129 -3.44 -13.83 10.05
C ASN A 129 -2.37 -12.81 10.50
N SER A 130 -1.46 -13.20 11.41
CA SER A 130 -0.46 -12.30 12.02
C SER A 130 0.70 -11.87 11.12
N CYS A 131 0.99 -12.60 10.03
CA CYS A 131 1.98 -12.26 9.00
C CYS A 131 3.35 -11.73 9.53
N PRO A 132 4.04 -12.45 10.44
CA PRO A 132 5.27 -11.96 11.07
C PRO A 132 6.42 -11.71 10.08
N ASP A 133 6.42 -12.40 8.93
CA ASP A 133 7.49 -12.26 7.92
C ASP A 133 7.33 -11.02 7.03
N ILE A 134 6.29 -10.20 7.27
CA ILE A 134 6.01 -9.00 6.49
C ILE A 134 6.54 -7.79 7.24
N TRP A 135 7.55 -7.14 6.66
CA TRP A 135 8.06 -5.84 7.12
C TRP A 135 8.52 -4.93 5.96
N LEU A 136 8.74 -5.47 4.74
CA LEU A 136 9.02 -4.68 3.53
C LEU A 136 7.81 -4.66 2.59
N ALA A 137 7.66 -3.56 1.83
CA ALA A 137 6.67 -3.41 0.78
C ALA A 137 6.67 -4.59 -0.20
N ARG A 138 7.85 -4.99 -0.67
CA ARG A 138 8.05 -6.13 -1.59
C ARG A 138 7.55 -7.47 -1.06
N HIS A 139 7.35 -7.61 0.25
CA HIS A 139 6.77 -8.85 0.79
C HIS A 139 5.26 -8.93 0.48
N LEU A 140 4.60 -7.79 0.24
CA LEU A 140 3.21 -7.73 -0.20
C LEU A 140 3.02 -8.25 -1.63
N ASP A 141 4.07 -8.28 -2.45
CA ASP A 141 4.02 -8.87 -3.79
C ASP A 141 3.64 -10.36 -3.76
N SER A 142 3.90 -11.05 -2.64
CA SER A 142 3.44 -12.44 -2.44
C SER A 142 1.91 -12.58 -2.33
N PHE A 143 1.20 -11.47 -2.10
CA PHE A 143 -0.26 -11.39 -2.05
C PHE A 143 -0.86 -10.76 -3.32
N GLN A 144 -0.01 -10.42 -4.29
CA GLN A 144 -0.45 -9.90 -5.57
C GLN A 144 -1.34 -10.93 -6.27
N LYS A 145 -2.47 -10.48 -6.80
CA LYS A 145 -3.39 -11.28 -7.63
C LYS A 145 -3.28 -10.91 -9.11
N GLY A 146 -2.87 -9.68 -9.38
CA GLY A 146 -2.63 -9.16 -10.71
C GLY A 146 -1.26 -9.48 -11.26
N ASP A 147 -0.97 -8.92 -12.42
CA ASP A 147 0.32 -9.06 -13.12
C ASP A 147 1.22 -7.84 -12.94
N ARG A 148 0.68 -6.71 -12.48
CA ARG A 148 1.46 -5.47 -12.23
C ARG A 148 0.76 -4.49 -11.29
N TRP A 149 1.55 -3.59 -10.73
CA TRP A 149 1.07 -2.41 -10.00
C TRP A 149 0.78 -1.29 -11.00
N ARG A 150 -0.33 -0.54 -10.83
CA ARG A 150 -0.66 0.61 -11.68
C ARG A 150 -0.99 1.85 -10.87
N VAL A 151 -0.71 3.01 -11.44
CA VAL A 151 -1.05 4.30 -10.84
C VAL A 151 -2.57 4.47 -10.80
N TRP A 152 -3.08 4.88 -9.64
CA TRP A 152 -4.45 5.34 -9.46
C TRP A 152 -4.57 6.82 -9.84
N GLN A 153 -5.27 7.10 -10.95
CA GLN A 153 -5.70 8.43 -11.36
C GLN A 153 -6.78 8.92 -10.40
N ARG A 154 -6.46 9.95 -9.62
CA ARG A 154 -7.25 10.42 -8.48
C ARG A 154 -7.35 11.93 -8.48
#